data_AF-A0A0M4EE33-F1
#
_entry.id   AF-A0A0M4EE33-F1
#
_cell.length_a   1.000
_cell.length_b   1.000
_cell.length_c   1.000
_cell.angle_alpha   90.00
_cell.angle_beta   90.00
_cell.angle_gamma   90.00
#
_symmetry.space_group_name_H-M   'P 1'
#
loop_
_entity.id
_entity.type
_entity.pdbx_description
1 polymer ?
#
loop_
_entity_poly.entity_id
_entity_poly.type
_entity_poly.pdbx_seq_one_letter_code
_entity_poly.pdbx_strand_id
1 'polypeptide(L)'
;MLVSVVSHRSSMSEANGSSPAPAAEAPTAELAQMALEDSTPKVTFSDQFKAFSKFGDTKSDGKLITLSQSDKWMKQAKVIDKQITTTDTGIQFKKLKAMKVTITDYNKFLDDLAKTKGVSMAEIKKKMANCGAPGVISVSAGKAAAAVDRLTDTSKYTGSHKERFDATGKGKGIAGRRNLVDDSGYVSGYQQKDTYDGAH
;
A
#
# COMPACT_ATOMS: atom_id res chain seq x y z
N MET A 1 -51.13 -14.00 -49.15
CA MET A 1 -52.60 -13.88 -49.06
C MET A 1 -53.19 -15.28 -49.10
N LEU A 2 -54.11 -15.55 -48.17
CA LEU A 2 -55.12 -16.60 -48.16
C LEU A 2 -54.73 -18.02 -47.72
N VAL A 3 -55.39 -18.37 -46.62
CA VAL A 3 -55.47 -19.60 -45.83
C VAL A 3 -56.52 -20.56 -46.42
N SER A 4 -56.29 -21.87 -46.29
CA SER A 4 -57.34 -22.91 -46.11
C SER A 4 -56.67 -24.20 -45.60
N VAL A 5 -56.84 -24.60 -44.33
CA VAL A 5 -57.99 -25.28 -43.70
C VAL A 5 -58.06 -26.77 -44.08
N VAL A 6 -57.85 -27.67 -43.10
CA VAL A 6 -58.83 -28.68 -42.63
C VAL A 6 -58.17 -29.71 -41.68
N SER A 7 -58.75 -29.76 -40.46
CA SER A 7 -59.03 -30.90 -39.55
C SER A 7 -57.93 -31.85 -39.07
N HIS A 8 -57.86 -32.03 -37.74
CA HIS A 8 -58.67 -33.02 -36.98
C HIS A 8 -58.97 -32.44 -35.57
N ARG A 9 -60.26 -32.20 -35.22
CA ARG A 9 -61.15 -32.99 -34.31
C ARG A 9 -60.52 -33.24 -32.92
N SER A 10 -61.10 -32.88 -31.77
CA SER A 10 -62.49 -32.93 -31.25
C SER A 10 -62.63 -31.90 -30.11
N SER A 11 -63.68 -31.08 -30.00
CA SER A 11 -65.08 -31.32 -29.58
C SER A 11 -65.30 -31.51 -28.07
N MET A 12 -66.25 -30.70 -27.56
CA MET A 12 -66.94 -30.65 -26.26
C MET A 12 -66.22 -29.90 -25.12
N SER A 13 -66.55 -28.65 -24.75
CA SER A 13 -67.80 -27.95 -24.37
C SER A 13 -68.02 -27.88 -22.86
N GLU A 14 -67.77 -26.66 -22.34
CA GLU A 14 -68.29 -25.93 -21.17
C GLU A 14 -69.12 -26.65 -20.10
N ALA A 15 -68.74 -26.44 -18.83
CA ALA A 15 -69.55 -25.67 -17.87
C ALA A 15 -68.78 -25.34 -16.57
N ASN A 16 -68.49 -24.05 -16.41
CA ASN A 16 -68.70 -23.22 -15.20
C ASN A 16 -68.27 -23.71 -13.79
N GLY A 17 -67.25 -23.03 -13.25
CA GLY A 17 -67.27 -22.40 -11.91
C GLY A 17 -67.25 -23.27 -10.65
N SER A 18 -66.09 -23.34 -9.97
CA SER A 18 -65.87 -22.87 -8.58
C SER A 18 -64.45 -23.20 -8.11
N SER A 19 -63.89 -22.37 -7.24
CA SER A 19 -62.48 -22.32 -6.80
C SER A 19 -61.97 -23.56 -6.03
N PRO A 20 -60.63 -23.74 -5.94
CA PRO A 20 -59.99 -25.02 -5.68
C PRO A 20 -59.69 -25.29 -4.19
N ALA A 21 -59.71 -26.56 -3.84
CA ALA A 21 -59.12 -27.11 -2.62
C ALA A 21 -57.99 -28.07 -3.02
N PRO A 22 -56.80 -28.03 -2.37
CA PRO A 22 -55.89 -29.16 -2.33
C PRO A 22 -55.90 -29.78 -0.93
N ALA A 23 -56.18 -31.09 -0.88
CA ALA A 23 -56.12 -31.90 0.33
C ALA A 23 -55.06 -33.00 0.17
N ALA A 24 -54.40 -33.32 1.30
CA ALA A 24 -53.74 -34.59 1.65
C ALA A 24 -52.41 -34.94 0.91
N GLU A 25 -51.33 -35.49 1.49
CA GLU A 25 -51.06 -36.16 2.79
C GLU A 25 -49.52 -36.32 3.02
N ALA A 26 -49.10 -36.66 4.26
CA ALA A 26 -47.74 -36.66 4.88
C ALA A 26 -46.77 -37.83 4.46
N PRO A 27 -45.59 -38.16 5.08
CA PRO A 27 -44.81 -37.61 6.23
C PRO A 27 -43.23 -37.63 6.16
N THR A 28 -42.57 -36.99 7.16
CA THR A 28 -41.20 -37.20 7.74
C THR A 28 -39.91 -37.16 6.89
N ALA A 29 -39.08 -36.10 7.07
CA ALA A 29 -37.61 -36.16 7.03
C ALA A 29 -36.94 -34.93 7.71
N GLU A 30 -36.07 -35.24 8.66
CA GLU A 30 -35.16 -34.42 9.45
C GLU A 30 -34.06 -33.77 8.59
N LEU A 31 -34.11 -32.45 8.29
CA LEU A 31 -32.98 -31.51 8.02
C LEU A 31 -33.46 -30.18 7.41
N ALA A 32 -33.84 -29.19 8.22
CA ALA A 32 -34.03 -27.80 7.80
C ALA A 32 -34.35 -26.97 9.05
N GLN A 33 -33.73 -25.87 9.44
CA GLN A 33 -32.73 -25.00 8.83
C GLN A 33 -32.05 -24.27 10.00
N MET A 34 -30.76 -24.53 10.24
CA MET A 34 -29.86 -23.56 10.86
C MET A 34 -29.55 -22.51 9.80
N ALA A 35 -30.23 -21.37 9.82
CA ALA A 35 -29.97 -20.26 8.90
C ALA A 35 -30.26 -18.91 9.56
N LEU A 36 -29.66 -18.68 10.72
CA LEU A 36 -29.48 -17.35 11.30
C LEU A 36 -28.05 -17.27 11.85
N GLU A 37 -27.07 -17.16 10.96
CA GLU A 37 -25.76 -16.58 11.27
C GLU A 37 -24.99 -16.25 9.97
N ASP A 38 -24.32 -15.11 10.00
CA ASP A 38 -23.32 -14.62 9.03
C ASP A 38 -23.81 -13.88 7.77
N SER A 39 -24.39 -12.69 7.99
CA SER A 39 -24.33 -11.59 7.03
C SER A 39 -23.10 -10.71 7.34
N THR A 40 -21.90 -11.24 7.09
CA THR A 40 -20.72 -10.42 6.84
C THR A 40 -20.23 -10.72 5.42
N PRO A 41 -19.87 -9.71 4.61
CA PRO A 41 -19.29 -9.99 3.31
C PRO A 41 -18.01 -10.78 3.58
N LYS A 42 -17.96 -12.05 3.15
CA LYS A 42 -16.77 -12.89 3.23
C LYS A 42 -15.68 -12.27 2.36
N VAL A 43 -14.99 -11.25 2.87
CA VAL A 43 -13.87 -10.63 2.18
C VAL A 43 -12.80 -11.69 2.05
N THR A 44 -12.55 -12.12 0.81
CA THR A 44 -11.61 -13.21 0.59
C THR A 44 -10.18 -12.69 0.74
N PHE A 45 -9.25 -13.58 1.05
CA PHE A 45 -7.82 -13.24 1.11
C PHE A 45 -7.33 -12.55 -0.19
N SER A 46 -7.89 -12.94 -1.34
CA SER A 46 -7.58 -12.34 -2.64
C SER A 46 -8.09 -10.91 -2.76
N ASP A 47 -9.31 -10.65 -2.28
CA ASP A 47 -9.88 -9.29 -2.29
C ASP A 47 -9.09 -8.36 -1.37
N GLN A 48 -8.71 -8.88 -0.21
CA GLN A 48 -7.90 -8.14 0.75
C GLN A 48 -6.49 -7.86 0.20
N PHE A 49 -5.87 -8.84 -0.48
CA PHE A 49 -4.61 -8.64 -1.18
C PHE A 49 -4.71 -7.51 -2.21
N LYS A 50 -5.78 -7.50 -3.01
CA LYS A 50 -6.01 -6.45 -4.03
C LYS A 50 -6.21 -5.08 -3.38
N ALA A 51 -6.96 -5.02 -2.27
CA ALA A 51 -7.18 -3.80 -1.51
C ALA A 51 -5.87 -3.22 -0.96
N PHE A 52 -5.04 -4.04 -0.31
CA PHE A 52 -3.74 -3.59 0.22
C PHE A 52 -2.70 -3.31 -0.87
N SER A 53 -2.76 -4.01 -2.01
CA SER A 53 -1.89 -3.75 -3.17
C SER A 53 -2.17 -2.39 -3.84
N LYS A 54 -3.42 -1.92 -3.78
CA LYS A 54 -3.79 -0.56 -4.22
C LYS A 54 -3.58 0.51 -3.15
N PHE A 55 -3.52 0.10 -1.88
CA PHE A 55 -3.37 1.04 -0.77
C PHE A 55 -2.01 1.75 -0.81
N GLY A 56 -2.05 3.07 -1.00
CA GLY A 56 -0.86 3.93 -1.05
C GLY A 56 -0.09 3.91 -2.38
N ASP A 57 -0.55 3.17 -3.39
CA ASP A 57 -0.01 3.23 -4.77
C ASP A 57 -1.18 3.40 -5.75
N THR A 58 -1.53 4.65 -6.04
CA THR A 58 -2.67 5.03 -6.89
C THR A 58 -2.53 4.55 -8.34
N LYS A 59 -1.33 4.12 -8.75
CA LYS A 59 -1.05 3.57 -10.09
C LYS A 59 -1.02 2.04 -10.11
N SER A 60 -1.20 1.39 -8.96
CA SER A 60 -1.11 -0.07 -8.87
C SER A 60 -2.39 -0.74 -9.36
N ASP A 61 -2.25 -1.79 -10.18
CA ASP A 61 -3.36 -2.61 -10.66
C ASP A 61 -3.99 -3.49 -9.56
N GLY A 62 -3.38 -3.55 -8.38
CA GLY A 62 -3.82 -4.45 -7.30
C GLY A 62 -3.32 -5.89 -7.46
N LYS A 63 -2.45 -6.17 -8.43
CA LYS A 63 -1.91 -7.52 -8.71
C LYS A 63 -0.62 -7.82 -7.95
N LEU A 64 0.10 -6.78 -7.51
CA LEU A 64 1.43 -6.87 -6.95
C LEU A 64 1.51 -6.10 -5.64
N ILE A 65 1.99 -6.72 -4.58
CA ILE A 65 2.14 -6.07 -3.26
C ILE A 65 3.61 -5.79 -2.97
N THR A 66 3.89 -4.65 -2.34
CA THR A 66 5.23 -4.28 -1.84
C THR A 66 5.40 -4.68 -0.37
N LEU A 67 6.65 -4.76 0.11
CA LEU A 67 6.94 -5.02 1.53
C LEU A 67 6.22 -4.05 2.48
N SER A 68 6.23 -2.76 2.14
CA SER A 68 5.57 -1.73 2.97
C SER A 68 4.06 -1.96 3.07
N GLN A 69 3.42 -2.38 1.98
CA GLN A 69 1.99 -2.71 1.95
C GLN A 69 1.70 -4.01 2.72
N SER A 70 2.52 -5.05 2.55
CA SER A 70 2.34 -6.31 3.27
C SER A 70 2.55 -6.14 4.77
N ASP A 71 3.53 -5.33 5.20
CA ASP A 71 3.75 -5.03 6.62
C ASP A 71 2.56 -4.27 7.21
N LYS A 72 1.98 -3.31 6.48
CA LYS A 72 0.75 -2.61 6.91
C LYS A 72 -0.41 -3.59 7.07
N TRP A 73 -0.58 -4.51 6.11
CA TRP A 73 -1.61 -5.54 6.18
C TRP A 73 -1.42 -6.45 7.39
N MET A 74 -0.21 -6.99 7.59
CA MET A 74 0.07 -7.88 8.71
C MET A 74 -0.03 -7.19 10.08
N LYS A 75 0.28 -5.90 10.17
CA LYS A 75 0.05 -5.08 11.38
C LYS A 75 -1.44 -4.87 11.63
N GLN A 76 -2.20 -4.54 10.59
CA GLN A 76 -3.66 -4.34 10.69
C GLN A 76 -4.39 -5.64 11.05
N ALA A 77 -3.92 -6.77 10.52
CA ALA A 77 -4.41 -8.12 10.84
C ALA A 77 -3.98 -8.63 12.22
N LYS A 78 -3.19 -7.85 12.98
CA LYS A 78 -2.59 -8.27 14.27
C LYS A 78 -1.86 -9.62 14.17
N VAL A 79 -1.21 -9.86 13.03
CA VAL A 79 -0.34 -11.02 12.79
C VAL A 79 1.07 -10.71 13.31
N ILE A 80 1.52 -9.45 13.15
CA ILE A 80 2.76 -8.97 13.77
C ILE A 80 2.53 -8.79 15.26
N ASP A 81 3.21 -9.61 16.05
CA ASP A 81 3.24 -9.59 17.52
C ASP A 81 4.68 -9.89 17.96
N LYS A 82 4.91 -10.36 19.20
CA LYS A 82 6.25 -10.74 19.69
C LYS A 82 6.89 -11.89 18.92
N GLN A 83 6.08 -12.78 18.33
CA GLN A 83 6.56 -13.96 17.59
C GLN A 83 6.98 -13.62 16.16
N ILE A 84 6.09 -12.96 15.41
CA ILE A 84 6.35 -12.50 14.04
C ILE A 84 6.70 -11.02 14.10
N THR A 85 7.97 -10.68 13.93
CA THR A 85 8.41 -9.28 13.96
C THR A 85 8.53 -8.68 12.56
N THR A 86 8.56 -7.34 12.47
CA THR A 86 8.77 -6.64 11.19
C THR A 86 10.15 -6.93 10.58
N THR A 87 11.13 -7.32 11.40
CA THR A 87 12.45 -7.75 10.92
C THR A 87 12.33 -9.09 10.19
N ASP A 88 11.55 -10.03 10.72
CA ASP A 88 11.36 -11.35 10.10
C ASP A 88 10.61 -11.25 8.77
N THR A 89 9.53 -10.45 8.71
CA THR A 89 8.82 -10.18 7.45
C THR A 89 9.75 -9.52 6.44
N GLY A 90 10.58 -8.58 6.86
CA GLY A 90 11.58 -7.92 6.02
C GLY A 90 12.63 -8.89 5.45
N ILE A 91 13.20 -9.77 6.29
CA ILE A 91 14.19 -10.78 5.85
C ILE A 91 13.56 -11.74 4.84
N GLN A 92 12.37 -12.26 5.16
CA GLN A 92 11.72 -13.26 4.31
C GLN A 92 11.25 -12.68 2.98
N PHE A 93 10.83 -11.41 2.96
CA PHE A 93 10.48 -10.72 1.73
C PHE A 93 11.72 -10.42 0.88
N LYS A 94 12.84 -10.04 1.52
CA LYS A 94 14.10 -9.76 0.81
C LYS A 94 14.72 -11.02 0.20
N LYS A 95 14.45 -12.19 0.77
CA LYS A 95 14.80 -13.51 0.19
C LYS A 95 14.18 -13.74 -1.18
N LEU A 96 12.98 -13.21 -1.44
CA LEU A 96 12.29 -13.30 -2.73
C LEU A 96 12.97 -12.47 -3.83
N LYS A 97 13.92 -11.58 -3.48
CA LYS A 97 14.67 -10.69 -4.39
C LYS A 97 13.78 -9.86 -5.33
N ALA A 98 12.51 -9.66 -4.99
CA ALA A 98 11.54 -8.92 -5.78
C ALA A 98 11.11 -7.65 -5.05
N MET A 99 10.96 -6.55 -5.78
CA MET A 99 10.45 -5.29 -5.22
C MET A 99 8.93 -5.33 -4.98
N LYS A 100 8.21 -6.04 -5.85
CA LYS A 100 6.78 -6.31 -5.75
C LYS A 100 6.55 -7.81 -5.99
N VAL A 101 5.63 -8.42 -5.24
CA VAL A 101 5.36 -9.87 -5.32
C VAL A 101 3.92 -10.15 -5.72
N THR A 102 3.72 -11.25 -6.46
CA THR A 102 2.40 -11.76 -6.83
C THR A 102 1.74 -12.52 -5.67
N ILE A 103 0.44 -12.81 -5.77
CA ILE A 103 -0.27 -13.66 -4.80
C ILE A 103 0.40 -15.03 -4.62
N THR A 104 0.90 -15.63 -5.71
CA THR A 104 1.55 -16.95 -5.66
C THR A 104 2.84 -16.91 -4.86
N ASP A 105 3.68 -15.91 -5.08
CA ASP A 105 4.92 -15.72 -4.33
C ASP A 105 4.65 -15.28 -2.89
N TYR A 106 3.59 -14.50 -2.69
CA TYR A 106 3.13 -14.11 -1.36
C TYR A 106 2.67 -15.32 -0.54
N ASN A 107 2.04 -16.33 -1.15
CA ASN A 107 1.73 -17.58 -0.47
C ASN A 107 2.99 -18.33 -0.03
N LYS A 108 4.04 -18.38 -0.86
CA LYS A 108 5.34 -18.97 -0.48
C LYS A 108 6.02 -18.19 0.64
N PHE A 109 5.93 -16.86 0.58
CA PHE A 109 6.40 -15.99 1.66
C PHE A 109 5.72 -16.29 2.99
N LEU A 110 4.39 -16.46 2.98
CA LEU A 110 3.63 -16.84 4.18
C LEU A 110 3.99 -18.24 4.68
N ASP A 111 4.27 -19.19 3.77
CA ASP A 111 4.70 -20.54 4.12
C ASP A 111 6.08 -20.56 4.80
N ASP A 112 7.06 -19.86 4.23
CA ASP A 112 8.39 -19.78 4.83
C ASP A 112 8.35 -19.03 6.17
N LEU A 113 7.52 -17.99 6.28
CA LEU A 113 7.34 -17.25 7.54
C LEU A 113 6.68 -18.12 8.61
N ALA A 114 5.66 -18.90 8.24
CA ALA A 114 5.00 -19.89 9.08
C ALA A 114 6.02 -20.94 9.59
N LYS A 115 6.85 -21.49 8.71
CA LYS A 115 7.91 -22.47 9.05
C LYS A 115 8.97 -21.89 9.99
N THR A 116 9.38 -20.65 9.75
CA THR A 116 10.43 -20.00 10.56
C THR A 116 9.95 -19.67 11.98
N LYS A 117 8.66 -19.35 12.13
CA LYS A 117 8.07 -18.94 13.42
C LYS A 117 7.20 -20.00 14.10
N GLY A 118 7.00 -21.16 13.46
CA GLY A 118 6.14 -22.22 14.00
C GLY A 118 4.66 -21.83 14.11
N VAL A 119 4.19 -20.90 13.27
CA VAL A 119 2.79 -20.44 13.25
C VAL A 119 2.06 -21.09 12.08
N SER A 120 0.79 -21.48 12.24
CA SER A 120 0.04 -22.12 11.16
C SER A 120 -0.26 -21.14 10.01
N MET A 121 0.04 -21.53 8.77
CA MET A 121 -0.33 -20.76 7.57
C MET A 121 -1.84 -20.44 7.54
N ALA A 122 -2.68 -21.37 8.00
CA ALA A 122 -4.12 -21.20 8.01
C ALA A 122 -4.55 -20.07 8.96
N GLU A 123 -3.92 -19.96 10.13
CA GLU A 123 -4.20 -18.90 11.10
C GLU A 123 -3.79 -17.53 10.57
N ILE A 124 -2.61 -17.45 9.93
CA ILE A 124 -2.13 -16.21 9.32
C ILE A 124 -3.10 -15.76 8.23
N LYS A 125 -3.46 -16.65 7.31
CA LYS A 125 -4.42 -16.34 6.23
C LYS A 125 -5.79 -15.94 6.77
N LYS A 126 -6.28 -16.61 7.81
CA LYS A 126 -7.56 -16.28 8.46
C LYS A 126 -7.53 -14.89 9.10
N LYS A 127 -6.48 -14.55 9.84
CA LYS A 127 -6.32 -13.21 10.43
C LYS A 127 -6.21 -12.14 9.36
N MET A 128 -5.50 -12.42 8.27
CA MET A 128 -5.33 -11.49 7.16
C MET A 128 -6.60 -11.29 6.33
N ALA A 129 -7.42 -12.33 6.14
CA ALA A 129 -8.72 -12.20 5.49
C ALA A 129 -9.75 -11.45 6.36
N ASN A 130 -9.71 -11.66 7.67
CA ASN A 130 -10.60 -10.98 8.62
C ASN A 130 -10.18 -9.54 8.96
N CYS A 131 -9.04 -9.07 8.47
CA CYS A 131 -8.70 -7.68 8.64
C CYS A 131 -9.54 -6.86 7.63
N GLY A 132 -10.30 -5.90 8.11
CA GLY A 132 -11.16 -5.06 7.26
C GLY A 132 -10.38 -4.25 6.23
N ALA A 133 -11.09 -3.40 5.47
CA ALA A 133 -10.50 -2.56 4.43
C ALA A 133 -9.22 -1.81 4.90
N PRO A 134 -8.23 -1.62 4.02
CA PRO A 134 -6.96 -1.00 4.39
C PRO A 134 -7.20 0.42 4.91
N GLY A 135 -6.80 0.67 6.17
CA GLY A 135 -7.08 1.92 6.87
C GLY A 135 -5.93 2.32 7.79
N VAL A 136 -5.60 3.60 7.82
CA VAL A 136 -4.64 4.16 8.78
C VAL A 136 -5.34 4.37 10.12
N ILE A 137 -5.28 3.36 11.00
CA ILE A 137 -5.83 3.44 12.35
C ILE A 137 -5.09 4.50 13.19
N SER A 138 -3.81 4.74 12.88
CA SER A 138 -3.00 5.81 13.47
C SER A 138 -1.93 6.24 12.48
N VAL A 139 -1.96 7.48 12.01
CA VAL A 139 -0.94 8.04 11.13
C VAL A 139 0.32 8.29 11.95
N SER A 140 1.31 7.41 11.83
CA SER A 140 2.68 7.75 12.24
C SER A 140 3.27 8.65 11.16
N ALA A 141 3.54 9.92 11.49
CA ALA A 141 4.21 10.83 10.59
C ALA A 141 5.53 10.19 10.13
N GLY A 142 5.62 9.92 8.82
CA GLY A 142 6.78 9.21 8.27
C GLY A 142 8.08 9.97 8.52
N LYS A 143 9.18 9.23 8.72
CA LYS A 143 10.54 9.76 8.94
C LYS A 143 11.13 10.52 7.73
N ALA A 144 10.32 10.81 6.71
CA ALA A 144 10.73 11.51 5.50
C ALA A 144 11.29 12.91 5.81
N ALA A 145 10.68 13.63 6.75
CA ALA A 145 11.16 14.96 7.15
C ALA A 145 12.60 14.93 7.69
N ALA A 146 12.93 13.96 8.55
CA ALA A 146 14.28 13.83 9.12
C ALA A 146 15.35 13.39 8.10
N ALA A 147 14.95 12.67 7.05
CA ALA A 147 15.86 12.28 5.97
C ALA A 147 16.16 13.46 5.04
N VAL A 148 15.14 14.25 4.70
CA VAL A 148 15.29 15.48 3.90
C VAL A 148 16.14 16.49 4.66
N ASP A 149 15.85 16.71 5.94
CA ASP A 149 16.58 17.64 6.81
C ASP A 149 18.09 17.36 6.82
N ARG A 150 18.49 16.09 6.98
CA ARG A 150 19.90 15.68 6.90
C ARG A 150 20.53 15.88 5.52
N LEU A 151 19.75 15.69 4.44
CA LEU A 151 20.23 15.85 3.07
C LEU A 151 20.35 17.32 2.67
N THR A 152 19.59 18.20 3.32
CA THR A 152 19.56 19.65 3.05
C THR A 152 20.26 20.48 4.13
N ASP A 153 21.00 19.85 5.05
CA ASP A 153 21.72 20.56 6.12
C ASP A 153 22.95 21.30 5.56
N THR A 154 22.78 22.60 5.33
CA THR A 154 23.80 23.52 4.82
C THR A 154 24.89 23.81 5.84
N SER A 155 24.66 23.56 7.13
CA SER A 155 25.67 23.76 8.18
C SER A 155 26.85 22.80 8.02
N LYS A 156 26.61 21.64 7.38
CA LYS A 156 27.61 20.61 7.09
C LYS A 156 28.41 20.88 5.82
N TYR A 157 28.15 21.97 5.09
CA TYR A 157 28.91 22.31 3.90
C TYR A 157 30.36 22.64 4.27
N THR A 158 31.30 22.03 3.57
CA THR A 158 32.74 22.22 3.73
C THR A 158 33.40 22.50 2.38
N GLY A 159 34.63 23.01 2.41
CA GLY A 159 35.40 23.34 1.19
C GLY A 159 34.63 24.20 0.21
N SER A 160 34.62 23.79 -1.06
CA SER A 160 34.00 24.53 -2.16
C SER A 160 32.49 24.73 -2.03
N HIS A 161 31.77 23.87 -1.29
CA HIS A 161 30.35 24.08 -1.03
C HIS A 161 30.10 25.30 -0.13
N LYS A 162 31.03 25.62 0.79
CA LYS A 162 30.90 26.79 1.68
C LYS A 162 31.23 28.10 0.97
N GLU A 163 32.10 28.05 -0.02
CA GLU A 163 32.39 29.16 -0.91
C GLU A 163 31.22 29.42 -1.86
N ARG A 164 30.61 28.36 -2.40
CA ARG A 164 29.56 28.47 -3.42
C ARG A 164 28.15 28.74 -2.90
N PHE A 165 27.85 28.38 -1.65
CA PHE A 165 26.52 28.50 -1.05
C PHE A 165 26.55 29.30 0.26
N ASP A 166 25.45 29.99 0.56
CA ASP A 166 25.24 30.69 1.82
C ASP A 166 24.66 29.77 2.90
N ALA A 167 24.50 30.30 4.12
CA ALA A 167 23.98 29.55 5.26
C ALA A 167 22.54 29.05 5.05
N THR A 168 21.79 29.67 4.15
CA THR A 168 20.42 29.26 3.78
C THR A 168 20.40 28.22 2.66
N GLY A 169 21.57 27.85 2.12
CA GLY A 169 21.72 26.90 1.02
C GLY A 169 21.54 27.50 -0.36
N LYS A 170 21.40 28.83 -0.46
CA LYS A 170 21.29 29.53 -1.74
C LYS A 170 22.68 29.81 -2.29
N GLY A 171 22.84 29.68 -3.61
CA GLY A 171 24.13 29.88 -4.25
C GLY A 171 24.56 31.35 -4.23
N LYS A 172 25.83 31.63 -3.87
CA LYS A 172 26.44 32.98 -3.87
C LYS A 172 26.79 33.50 -5.27
N GLY A 173 26.36 32.81 -6.33
CA GLY A 173 26.62 33.22 -7.71
C GLY A 173 28.11 33.28 -8.07
N ILE A 174 28.52 34.37 -8.71
CA ILE A 174 29.90 34.59 -9.18
C ILE A 174 30.87 34.72 -8.00
N ALA A 175 30.45 35.38 -6.91
CA ALA A 175 31.27 35.60 -5.71
C ALA A 175 31.69 34.28 -5.03
N GLY A 176 30.90 33.22 -5.19
CA GLY A 176 31.25 31.90 -4.66
C GLY A 176 32.02 31.00 -5.63
N ARG A 177 32.24 31.45 -6.87
CA ARG A 177 32.89 30.65 -7.93
C ARG A 177 34.18 31.26 -8.44
N ARG A 178 34.39 32.56 -8.21
CA ARG A 178 35.62 33.27 -8.54
C ARG A 178 36.21 33.89 -7.30
N ASN A 179 37.52 33.75 -7.15
CA ASN A 179 38.29 34.50 -6.18
C ASN A 179 38.51 35.91 -6.78
N LEU A 180 37.68 36.87 -6.38
CA LEU A 180 37.83 38.26 -6.78
C LEU A 180 39.06 38.80 -6.04
N VAL A 181 40.19 38.84 -6.73
CA VAL A 181 41.40 39.52 -6.26
C VAL A 181 41.15 41.02 -6.34
N ASP A 182 41.64 41.77 -5.37
CA ASP A 182 41.55 43.23 -5.37
C ASP A 182 42.44 43.81 -6.51
N ASP A 183 41.81 44.43 -7.50
CA ASP A 183 42.49 45.05 -8.66
C ASP A 183 43.18 46.38 -8.30
N SER A 184 43.21 46.77 -7.02
CA SER A 184 43.84 48.02 -6.54
C SER A 184 45.37 48.07 -6.73
N GLY A 185 45.98 47.00 -7.27
CA GLY A 185 47.44 46.87 -7.45
C GLY A 185 48.20 46.75 -6.12
N TYR A 186 47.48 46.66 -5.02
CA TYR A 186 48.05 46.65 -3.68
C TYR A 186 48.44 45.22 -3.28
N VAL A 187 49.70 45.05 -2.88
CA VAL A 187 50.30 43.73 -2.64
C VAL A 187 49.68 43.07 -1.41
N SER A 188 49.18 41.84 -1.56
CA SER A 188 48.63 41.05 -0.45
C SER A 188 49.73 40.75 0.58
N GLY A 189 49.77 41.51 1.67
CA GLY A 189 50.76 41.35 2.74
C GLY A 189 51.30 42.66 3.30
N TYR A 190 51.13 43.77 2.57
CA TYR A 190 51.48 45.09 3.11
C TYR A 190 50.30 45.63 3.92
N GLN A 191 50.50 45.88 5.21
CA GLN A 191 49.40 46.26 6.13
C GLN A 191 49.14 47.77 6.17
N GLN A 192 50.05 48.58 5.64
CA GLN A 192 49.98 50.04 5.67
C GLN A 192 49.36 50.61 4.40
N LYS A 193 48.16 50.13 4.05
CA LYS A 193 47.41 50.67 2.91
C LYS A 193 46.94 52.06 3.33
N ASP A 194 47.12 53.05 2.45
CA ASP A 194 46.62 54.41 2.67
C ASP A 194 47.29 55.18 3.84
N THR A 195 48.48 54.76 4.31
CA THR A 195 49.19 55.43 5.43
C THR A 195 50.15 56.55 4.97
N TYR A 196 50.36 56.72 3.66
CA TYR A 196 51.34 57.67 3.10
C TYR A 196 50.85 59.13 3.14
N ASP A 197 49.56 59.39 2.84
CA ASP A 197 48.99 60.75 2.82
C ASP A 197 48.89 61.42 4.20
N GLY A 198 49.08 60.67 5.29
CA GLY A 198 49.06 61.21 6.65
C GLY A 198 50.41 61.72 7.17
N ALA A 199 51.50 61.46 6.44
CA ALA A 199 52.88 61.74 6.88
C ALA A 199 53.62 62.78 6.04
N HIS A 200 52.99 63.33 4.99
CA HIS A 200 53.58 64.30 4.07
C HIS A 200 52.62 65.45 3.74
#